data_AF-A0A2V7UWT0-F1
#
_entry.id   AF-A0A2V7UWT0-F1
#
_cell.length_a   1.000
_cell.length_b   1.000
_cell.length_c   1.000
_cell.angle_alpha   90.00
_cell.angle_beta   90.00
_cell.angle_gamma   90.00
#
_symmetry.space_group_name_H-M   'P 1'
#
loop_
_entity.id
_entity.type
_entity.pdbx_description
1 polymer ?
#
loop_
_entity_poly.entity_id
_entity_poly.type
_entity_poly.pdbx_seq_one_letter_code
_entity_poly.pdbx_strand_id
1 'polypeptide(L)'
;MEIALTSVAIVIALVCAAGAFFAFHRYLRLERTLQECVQRDVQVWKQREWDGVLAQSRVTAMAEAAAELAQWRTDHEILIREDAVKRSQAVISGKVTEHLAPYLGDFPFNPKDVRFLGSPVDLVVFDGLDAGDLRDIVVGSGNSGRSIPEILAG
;
A
#
# COMPACT_ATOMS: atom_id res chain seq x y z
N MET A 1 42.17 83.87 -43.36
CA MET A 1 41.87 83.75 -41.92
C MET A 1 40.65 82.85 -41.68
N GLU A 2 39.57 83.01 -42.45
CA GLU A 2 38.34 82.19 -42.29
C GLU A 2 38.54 80.68 -42.52
N ILE A 3 39.33 80.27 -43.54
CA ILE A 3 39.60 78.85 -43.84
C ILE A 3 40.36 78.13 -42.69
N ALA A 4 41.22 78.85 -41.98
CA ALA A 4 41.96 78.28 -40.85
C ALA A 4 41.07 78.12 -39.60
N LEU A 5 40.06 78.96 -39.45
CA LEU A 5 39.11 78.87 -38.33
C LEU A 5 38.14 77.68 -38.53
N THR A 6 37.68 77.46 -39.76
CA THR A 6 36.79 76.34 -40.09
C THR A 6 37.49 74.99 -39.96
N SER A 7 38.76 74.88 -40.38
CA SER A 7 39.52 73.63 -40.22
C SER A 7 39.76 73.27 -38.75
N VAL A 8 40.08 74.25 -37.90
CA VAL A 8 40.24 74.04 -36.45
C VAL A 8 38.92 73.62 -35.80
N ALA A 9 37.81 74.27 -36.15
CA ALA A 9 36.49 73.90 -35.64
C ALA A 9 36.09 72.46 -36.02
N ILE A 10 36.38 72.03 -37.25
CA ILE A 10 36.12 70.66 -37.72
C ILE A 10 36.95 69.65 -36.92
N VAL A 11 38.23 69.92 -36.67
CA VAL A 11 39.09 69.02 -35.88
C VAL A 11 38.57 68.87 -34.45
N ILE A 12 38.17 69.96 -33.81
CA ILE A 12 37.60 69.92 -32.45
C ILE A 12 36.30 69.10 -32.45
N ALA A 13 35.42 69.32 -33.43
CA ALA A 13 34.17 68.57 -33.55
C ALA A 13 34.41 67.06 -33.73
N LEU A 14 35.40 66.68 -34.53
CA LEU A 14 35.78 65.28 -34.75
C LEU A 14 36.34 64.63 -33.48
N VAL A 15 37.18 65.34 -32.73
CA VAL A 15 37.74 64.84 -31.46
C VAL A 15 36.64 64.66 -30.41
N CYS A 16 35.73 65.63 -30.30
CA CYS A 16 34.57 65.53 -29.41
C CYS A 16 33.66 64.35 -29.81
N ALA A 17 33.39 64.17 -31.11
CA ALA A 17 32.59 63.06 -31.61
C ALA A 17 33.25 61.70 -31.34
N ALA A 18 34.57 61.58 -31.55
CA ALA A 18 35.31 60.35 -31.26
C ALA A 18 35.32 60.03 -29.76
N GLY A 19 35.48 61.04 -28.91
CA GLY A 19 35.40 60.88 -27.45
C GLY A 19 34.01 60.43 -26.99
N ALA A 20 32.95 61.04 -27.53
CA ALA A 20 31.57 60.65 -27.24
C ALA A 20 31.28 59.21 -27.71
N PHE A 21 31.75 58.83 -28.90
CA PHE A 21 31.61 57.48 -29.42
C PHE A 21 32.35 56.45 -28.56
N PHE A 22 33.58 56.77 -28.13
CA PHE A 22 34.36 55.90 -27.25
C PHE A 22 33.69 55.74 -25.88
N ALA A 23 33.21 56.83 -25.27
CA ALA A 23 32.49 56.81 -24.01
C ALA A 23 31.19 55.99 -24.10
N PHE A 24 30.44 56.17 -25.19
CA PHE A 24 29.22 55.42 -25.48
C PHE A 24 29.49 53.91 -25.60
N HIS A 25 30.54 53.54 -26.34
CA HIS A 25 30.96 52.13 -26.44
C HIS A 25 31.39 51.55 -25.10
N ARG A 26 32.04 52.35 -24.25
CA ARG A 26 32.48 51.93 -22.91
C ARG A 26 31.29 51.77 -21.96
N TYR A 27 30.30 52.65 -22.05
CA TYR A 27 29.04 52.59 -21.31
C TYR A 27 28.26 51.32 -21.66
N LEU A 28 28.09 51.05 -22.96
CA LEU A 28 27.43 49.83 -23.44
C LEU A 28 28.17 48.54 -23.06
N ARG A 29 29.50 48.57 -22.89
CA ARG A 29 30.27 47.43 -22.39
C ARG A 29 29.99 47.13 -20.92
N LEU A 30 29.85 48.17 -20.09
CA LEU A 30 29.68 48.02 -18.65
C LEU A 30 28.32 47.40 -18.29
N GLU A 31 27.28 47.80 -19.01
CA GLU A 31 25.91 47.38 -18.74
C GLU A 31 25.69 45.88 -19.00
N ARG A 32 26.36 45.32 -20.02
CA ARG A 32 26.30 43.86 -20.30
C ARG A 32 26.92 43.02 -19.19
N THR A 33 28.07 43.43 -18.68
CA THR A 33 28.76 42.66 -17.61
C THR A 33 27.97 42.68 -16.30
N LEU A 34 27.35 43.80 -15.96
CA LEU A 34 26.49 43.89 -14.77
C LEU A 34 25.28 42.95 -14.88
N GLN A 35 24.61 42.92 -16.03
CA GLN A 35 23.49 42.00 -16.23
C GLN A 35 23.93 40.54 -16.11
N GLU A 36 25.06 40.16 -16.70
CA GLU A 36 25.54 38.78 -16.64
C GLU A 36 25.92 38.33 -15.23
N CYS A 37 26.53 39.20 -14.42
CA CYS A 37 26.87 38.89 -13.04
C CYS A 37 25.63 38.78 -12.15
N VAL A 38 24.70 39.75 -12.25
CA VAL A 38 23.45 39.73 -11.49
C VAL A 38 22.63 38.48 -11.83
N GLN A 39 22.53 38.12 -13.11
CA GLN A 39 21.81 36.91 -13.51
C GLN A 39 22.49 35.65 -12.95
N ARG A 40 23.83 35.54 -13.03
CA ARG A 40 24.55 34.39 -12.47
C ARG A 40 24.33 34.24 -10.98
N ASP A 41 24.47 35.31 -10.21
CA ASP A 41 24.31 35.28 -8.76
C ASP A 41 22.87 34.95 -8.36
N VAL A 42 21.88 35.49 -9.08
CA VAL A 42 20.46 35.16 -8.86
C VAL A 42 20.18 33.69 -9.19
N GLN A 43 20.72 33.15 -10.28
CA GLN A 43 20.52 31.73 -10.62
C GLN A 43 21.15 30.80 -9.58
N VAL A 44 22.37 31.11 -9.13
CA VAL A 44 23.07 30.31 -8.11
C VAL A 44 22.33 30.38 -6.77
N TRP A 45 21.91 31.57 -6.34
CA TRP A 45 21.12 31.74 -5.12
C TRP A 45 19.80 30.97 -5.22
N LYS A 46 19.09 31.13 -6.35
CA LYS A 46 17.84 30.43 -6.62
C LYS A 46 18.04 28.93 -6.48
N GLN A 47 19.04 28.37 -7.15
CA GLN A 47 19.31 26.94 -7.13
C GLN A 47 19.62 26.42 -5.71
N ARG A 48 20.43 27.14 -4.93
CA ARG A 48 20.71 26.77 -3.53
C ARG A 48 19.46 26.74 -2.66
N GLU A 49 18.59 27.72 -2.82
CA GLU A 49 17.35 27.81 -2.04
C GLU A 49 16.36 26.70 -2.44
N TRP A 50 16.18 26.46 -3.74
CA TRP A 50 15.28 25.41 -4.24
C TRP A 50 15.75 24.00 -3.90
N ASP A 51 17.06 23.74 -3.97
CA ASP A 51 17.63 22.43 -3.64
C ASP A 51 17.41 22.12 -2.15
N GLY A 52 17.54 23.11 -1.26
CA GLY A 52 17.28 22.95 0.16
C GLY A 52 15.82 22.66 0.48
N VAL A 53 14.90 23.45 -0.08
CA VAL A 53 13.45 23.32 0.18
C VAL A 53 12.91 21.98 -0.33
N LEU A 54 13.29 21.57 -1.55
CA LEU A 54 12.80 20.32 -2.14
C LEU A 54 13.39 19.08 -1.45
N ALA A 55 14.66 19.13 -1.05
CA ALA A 55 15.28 18.04 -0.29
C ALA A 55 14.59 17.88 1.07
N GLN A 56 14.31 18.97 1.76
CA GLN A 56 13.64 18.94 3.05
C GLN A 56 12.19 18.44 2.93
N SER A 57 11.43 18.89 1.92
CA SER A 57 10.05 18.44 1.74
C SER A 57 9.95 16.94 1.43
N ARG A 58 10.88 16.41 0.62
CA ARG A 58 10.91 14.97 0.30
C ARG A 58 11.25 14.12 1.51
N VAL A 59 12.24 14.52 2.30
CA VAL A 59 12.64 13.77 3.50
C VAL A 59 11.48 13.72 4.51
N THR A 60 10.83 14.85 4.76
CA THR A 60 9.67 14.90 5.68
C THR A 60 8.50 14.08 5.15
N ALA A 61 8.12 14.24 3.88
CA ALA A 61 7.01 13.50 3.29
C ALA A 61 7.25 11.98 3.28
N MET A 62 8.48 11.53 3.00
CA MET A 62 8.81 10.10 3.05
C MET A 62 8.82 9.56 4.48
N ALA A 63 9.28 10.34 5.45
CA ALA A 63 9.26 9.95 6.85
C ALA A 63 7.83 9.81 7.39
N GLU A 64 6.95 10.76 7.06
CA GLU A 64 5.54 10.73 7.42
C GLU A 64 4.82 9.53 6.79
N ALA A 65 4.98 9.32 5.47
CA ALA A 65 4.39 8.17 4.78
C ALA A 65 4.87 6.82 5.34
N ALA A 66 6.15 6.72 5.71
CA ALA A 66 6.70 5.50 6.32
C ALA A 66 6.11 5.26 7.72
N ALA A 67 5.90 6.31 8.51
CA ALA A 67 5.29 6.22 9.83
C ALA A 67 3.82 5.77 9.75
N GLU A 68 3.04 6.35 8.83
CA GLU A 68 1.66 5.95 8.58
C GLU A 68 1.55 4.50 8.14
N LEU A 69 2.43 4.06 7.23
CA LEU A 69 2.46 2.67 6.77
C LEU A 69 2.83 1.69 7.89
N ALA A 70 3.77 2.06 8.75
CA ALA A 70 4.16 1.24 9.89
C ALA A 70 3.00 1.06 10.89
N GLN A 71 2.30 2.15 11.23
CA GLN A 71 1.12 2.10 12.09
C GLN A 71 0.01 1.24 11.48
N TRP A 72 -0.32 1.48 10.21
CA TRP A 72 -1.33 0.70 9.49
C TRP A 72 -1.00 -0.80 9.51
N ARG A 73 0.27 -1.17 9.31
CA ARG A 73 0.71 -2.58 9.34
C ARG A 73 0.47 -3.20 10.72
N THR A 74 0.87 -2.53 11.78
CA THR A 74 0.70 -3.05 13.16
C THR A 74 -0.77 -3.25 13.49
N ASP A 75 -1.63 -2.29 13.14
CA ASP A 75 -3.07 -2.37 13.41
C ASP A 75 -3.71 -3.53 12.62
N HIS A 76 -3.32 -3.72 11.35
CA HIS A 76 -3.89 -4.77 10.51
C HIS A 76 -3.37 -6.17 10.84
N GLU A 77 -2.13 -6.30 11.32
CA GLU A 77 -1.56 -7.59 11.72
C GLU A 77 -2.35 -8.23 12.85
N ILE A 78 -2.78 -7.44 13.84
CA ILE A 78 -3.61 -7.91 14.95
C ILE A 78 -4.96 -8.43 14.43
N LEU A 79 -5.63 -7.65 13.57
CA LEU A 79 -6.92 -8.02 12.98
C LEU A 79 -6.84 -9.30 12.16
N ILE A 80 -5.82 -9.44 11.32
CA ILE A 80 -5.62 -10.63 10.49
C ILE A 80 -5.34 -11.86 11.36
N ARG A 81 -4.53 -11.70 12.41
CA ARG A 81 -4.21 -12.81 13.32
C ARG A 81 -5.43 -13.28 14.09
N GLU A 82 -6.25 -12.35 14.59
CA GLU A 82 -7.49 -12.70 15.28
C GLU A 82 -8.51 -13.37 14.36
N ASP A 83 -8.69 -12.86 13.14
CA ASP A 83 -9.60 -13.46 12.15
C ASP A 83 -9.14 -14.88 11.76
N ALA A 84 -7.84 -15.08 11.55
CA ALA A 84 -7.27 -16.40 11.27
C ALA A 84 -7.52 -17.39 12.41
N VAL A 85 -7.34 -16.97 13.67
CA VAL A 85 -7.61 -17.80 14.85
C VAL A 85 -9.10 -18.14 14.95
N LYS A 86 -10.00 -17.15 14.79
CA LYS A 86 -11.45 -17.36 14.85
C LYS A 86 -11.93 -18.33 13.77
N ARG A 87 -11.47 -18.17 12.52
CA ARG A 87 -11.81 -19.09 11.42
C ARG A 87 -11.27 -20.49 11.66
N SER A 88 -10.03 -20.61 12.13
CA SER A 88 -9.44 -21.91 12.46
C SER A 88 -10.22 -22.62 13.57
N GLN A 89 -10.58 -21.90 14.64
CA GLN A 89 -11.40 -22.43 15.74
C GLN A 89 -12.78 -22.88 15.26
N ALA A 90 -13.45 -22.11 14.40
CA ALA A 90 -14.75 -22.48 13.85
C ALA A 90 -14.67 -23.76 13.01
N VAL A 91 -13.65 -23.88 12.15
CA VAL A 91 -13.42 -25.07 11.32
C VAL A 91 -13.09 -26.29 12.17
N ILE A 92 -12.19 -26.13 13.16
CA ILE A 92 -11.80 -27.23 14.06
C ILE A 92 -13.00 -27.66 14.92
N SER A 93 -13.76 -26.71 15.48
CA SER A 93 -14.95 -27.01 16.28
C SER A 93 -16.02 -27.73 15.47
N GLY A 94 -16.23 -27.35 14.20
CA GLY A 94 -17.14 -28.06 13.29
C GLY A 94 -16.74 -29.53 13.11
N LYS A 95 -15.47 -29.76 12.74
CA LYS A 95 -14.91 -31.12 12.58
C LYS A 95 -14.97 -31.96 13.84
N VAL A 96 -14.69 -31.36 15.00
CA VAL A 96 -14.76 -32.05 16.30
C VAL A 96 -16.20 -32.40 16.65
N THR A 97 -17.15 -31.51 16.35
CA THR A 97 -18.57 -31.75 16.59
C THR A 97 -19.09 -32.89 15.70
N GLU A 98 -18.66 -32.97 14.44
CA GLU A 98 -18.99 -34.08 13.54
C GLU A 98 -18.56 -35.44 14.09
N HIS A 99 -17.35 -35.52 14.66
CA HIS A 99 -16.83 -36.77 15.24
C HIS A 99 -17.39 -37.09 16.63
N LEU A 100 -17.76 -36.08 17.41
CA LEU A 100 -18.29 -36.26 18.78
C LEU A 100 -19.82 -36.33 18.84
N ALA A 101 -20.53 -35.97 17.78
CA ALA A 101 -21.99 -36.05 17.70
C ALA A 101 -22.59 -37.38 18.19
N PRO A 102 -22.00 -38.57 17.90
CA PRO A 102 -22.56 -39.86 18.34
C PRO A 102 -22.44 -40.14 19.85
N TYR A 103 -21.66 -39.34 20.58
CA TYR A 103 -21.42 -39.51 22.02
C TYR A 103 -22.11 -38.44 22.88
N LEU A 104 -22.79 -37.47 22.25
CA LEU A 104 -23.59 -36.46 22.94
C LEU A 104 -24.96 -37.07 23.27
N GLY A 105 -25.40 -36.88 24.52
CA GLY A 105 -26.36 -37.73 25.25
C GLY A 105 -27.79 -37.92 24.72
N ASP A 106 -28.10 -37.51 23.48
CA ASP A 106 -29.39 -37.73 22.82
C ASP A 106 -29.29 -38.70 21.62
N PHE A 107 -28.16 -39.38 21.43
CA PHE A 107 -28.01 -40.35 20.34
C PHE A 107 -28.72 -41.68 20.68
N PRO A 108 -29.77 -42.08 19.95
CA PRO A 108 -30.66 -43.18 20.36
C PRO A 108 -30.06 -44.58 20.15
N PHE A 109 -28.86 -44.69 19.58
CA PHE A 109 -28.22 -45.96 19.22
C PHE A 109 -26.94 -46.20 20.01
N ASN A 110 -26.55 -47.48 20.15
CA ASN A 110 -25.31 -47.85 20.82
C ASN A 110 -24.08 -47.31 20.04
N PRO A 111 -23.20 -46.51 20.66
CA PRO A 111 -22.03 -45.93 19.98
C PRO A 111 -21.05 -46.97 19.43
N LYS A 112 -21.07 -48.23 19.92
CA LYS A 112 -20.25 -49.32 19.37
C LYS A 112 -20.72 -49.81 18.00
N ASP A 113 -22.00 -49.61 17.70
CA ASP A 113 -22.66 -49.99 16.45
C ASP A 113 -22.51 -48.91 15.36
N VAL A 114 -21.85 -47.81 15.70
CA VAL A 114 -21.62 -46.67 14.82
C VAL A 114 -20.32 -46.83 14.04
N ARG A 115 -20.38 -46.56 12.74
CA ARG A 115 -19.22 -46.47 11.83
C ARG A 115 -19.23 -45.12 11.13
N PHE A 116 -18.12 -44.40 11.24
CA PHE A 116 -17.92 -43.12 10.57
C PHE A 116 -17.27 -43.36 9.21
N LEU A 117 -17.93 -42.95 8.12
CA LEU A 117 -17.46 -43.15 6.74
C LEU A 117 -17.00 -41.85 6.07
N GLY A 118 -17.48 -40.69 6.55
CA GLY A 118 -17.14 -39.36 6.03
C GLY A 118 -17.97 -38.93 4.80
N SER A 119 -17.90 -37.66 4.45
CA SER A 119 -18.72 -37.04 3.39
C SER A 119 -18.62 -37.80 2.05
N PRO A 120 -19.75 -38.13 1.37
CA PRO A 120 -21.10 -37.61 1.57
C PRO A 120 -21.99 -38.37 2.59
N VAL A 121 -21.46 -39.40 3.25
CA VAL A 121 -22.19 -40.21 4.25
C VAL A 121 -21.39 -40.25 5.54
N ASP A 122 -21.66 -39.30 6.43
CA ASP A 122 -20.81 -39.09 7.60
C ASP A 122 -20.94 -40.23 8.62
N LEU A 123 -22.09 -40.88 8.70
CA LEU A 123 -22.41 -41.85 9.74
C LEU A 123 -23.28 -43.02 9.23
N VAL A 124 -22.91 -44.24 9.59
CA VAL A 124 -23.77 -45.43 9.46
C VAL A 124 -23.88 -46.13 10.80
N VAL A 125 -25.10 -46.46 11.21
CA VAL A 125 -25.40 -47.20 12.43
C VAL A 125 -25.94 -48.57 12.06
N PHE A 126 -25.35 -49.62 12.61
CA PHE A 126 -25.78 -51.01 12.44
C PHE A 126 -26.43 -51.49 13.74
N ASP A 127 -27.69 -51.13 13.98
CA ASP A 127 -28.36 -51.39 15.26
C ASP A 127 -28.39 -52.89 15.59
N GLY A 128 -27.80 -53.26 16.73
CA GLY A 128 -27.75 -54.65 17.21
C GLY A 128 -26.53 -55.45 16.75
N LEU A 129 -25.59 -54.83 16.02
CA LEU A 129 -24.35 -55.48 15.58
C LEU A 129 -23.46 -55.95 16.75
N ASP A 130 -23.29 -55.15 17.81
CA ASP A 130 -22.55 -55.50 19.03
C ASP A 130 -23.22 -56.66 19.78
N ALA A 131 -24.54 -56.79 19.66
CA ALA A 131 -25.32 -57.87 20.26
C ALA A 131 -25.38 -59.15 19.39
N GLY A 132 -24.82 -59.12 18.17
CA GLY A 132 -24.85 -60.23 17.23
C GLY A 132 -26.18 -60.46 16.51
N ASP A 133 -27.12 -59.53 16.64
CA ASP A 133 -28.45 -59.57 16.03
C ASP A 133 -28.72 -58.25 15.32
N LEU A 134 -28.38 -58.18 14.03
CA LEU A 134 -28.50 -56.96 13.22
C LEU A 134 -29.98 -56.70 12.92
N ARG A 135 -30.52 -55.64 13.53
CA ARG A 135 -31.93 -55.27 13.42
C ARG A 135 -32.19 -54.30 12.29
N ASP A 136 -31.45 -53.19 12.26
CA ASP A 136 -31.65 -52.11 11.30
C ASP A 136 -30.31 -51.45 10.90
N ILE A 137 -30.27 -50.86 9.70
CA ILE A 137 -29.15 -50.07 9.21
C ILE A 137 -29.64 -48.64 8.97
N VAL A 138 -29.02 -47.68 9.64
CA VAL A 138 -29.41 -46.27 9.58
C VAL A 138 -28.26 -45.44 9.02
N VAL A 139 -28.56 -44.58 8.04
CA VAL A 139 -27.57 -43.74 7.36
C VAL A 139 -27.86 -42.27 7.64
N GLY A 140 -26.85 -41.52 8.10
CA GLY A 140 -26.97 -40.10 8.46
C GLY A 140 -25.88 -39.24 7.82
N SER A 141 -26.24 -38.00 7.48
CA SER A 141 -25.28 -36.94 7.11
C SER A 141 -25.13 -35.95 8.27
N GLY A 142 -23.90 -35.57 8.58
CA GLY A 142 -23.49 -34.83 9.77
C GLY A 142 -23.61 -33.32 9.65
N ASN A 143 -24.36 -32.80 8.68
CA ASN A 143 -24.35 -31.37 8.37
C ASN A 143 -25.57 -30.57 8.88
N SER A 144 -26.39 -31.13 9.77
CA SER A 144 -27.44 -30.33 10.41
C SER A 144 -27.68 -30.77 11.84
N GLY A 145 -27.51 -29.84 12.77
CA GLY A 145 -27.80 -30.03 14.19
C GLY A 145 -29.29 -30.19 14.52
N ARG A 146 -30.07 -30.90 13.70
CA ARG A 146 -31.49 -31.22 14.00
C ARG A 146 -32.21 -32.25 13.13
N SER A 147 -31.60 -32.90 12.15
CA SER A 147 -32.34 -33.84 11.30
C SER A 147 -32.22 -35.29 11.79
N ILE A 148 -33.34 -35.78 12.30
CA ILE A 148 -33.67 -37.19 12.59
C ILE A 148 -33.19 -38.08 11.43
N PRO A 149 -32.55 -39.24 11.68
CA PRO A 149 -32.13 -40.14 10.63
C PRO A 149 -33.33 -40.67 9.83
N GLU A 150 -33.20 -40.65 8.50
CA GLU A 150 -34.14 -41.27 7.58
C GLU A 150 -33.89 -42.79 7.60
N ILE A 151 -34.87 -43.55 8.09
CA ILE A 151 -34.79 -45.02 8.15
C ILE A 151 -34.92 -45.54 6.72
N LEU A 152 -33.80 -45.94 6.12
CA LEU A 152 -33.78 -46.74 4.89
C LEU A 152 -34.14 -48.18 5.25
N ALA A 153 -35.42 -48.43 5.51
CA ALA A 153 -35.95 -49.79 5.61
C ALA A 153 -36.12 -50.35 4.19
N GLY A 154 -35.37 -51.41 3.90
CA GLY A 154 -35.54 -52.29 2.75
C GLY A 154 -35.29 -53.72 3.20
#